data_AF-A0A0U2DXI2-F1
#
_entry.id   AF-A0A0U2DXI2-F1
#
_cell.length_a   1.000
_cell.length_b   1.000
_cell.length_c   1.000
_cell.angle_alpha   90.00
_cell.angle_beta   90.00
_cell.angle_gamma   90.00
#
_symmetry.space_group_name_H-M   'P 1'
#
loop_
_entity.id
_entity.type
_entity.pdbx_description
1 polymer ?
#
loop_
_entity_poly.entity_id
_entity_poly.type
_entity_poly.pdbx_seq_one_letter_code
_entity_poly.pdbx_strand_id
1 'polypeptide(L)'
;MMTNLFSIFDPHSSPNYSLNWLSLFIPMFFFPNHFWFKKSKMFLFWLSMNNFLLKEFNNFKLNNSNNIIIMFSMFMMMLIINFIGLFPYIFTASSHLSITLPMSLSIWMGIMLFYWLKMTNLSFAHLVPLNTPSTLMMFMVLIETIS
;
A
#
# COMPACT_ATOMS: atom_id res chain seq x y z
N MET A 1 -2.98 -33.82 -4.99
CA MET A 1 -3.08 -33.15 -3.68
C MET A 1 -4.47 -33.41 -3.13
N MET A 2 -4.60 -33.73 -1.83
CA MET A 2 -5.91 -33.73 -1.17
C MET A 2 -6.53 -32.34 -1.33
N THR A 3 -7.83 -32.31 -1.60
CA THR A 3 -8.63 -31.10 -1.81
C THR A 3 -8.80 -30.36 -0.48
N ASN A 4 -7.75 -29.64 -0.07
CA ASN A 4 -7.78 -28.77 1.11
C ASN A 4 -8.22 -27.36 0.71
N LEU A 5 -9.02 -26.72 1.56
CA LEU A 5 -9.44 -25.32 1.40
C LEU A 5 -8.24 -24.37 1.30
N PHE A 6 -7.12 -24.71 1.95
CA PHE A 6 -5.90 -23.91 1.95
C PHE A 6 -5.03 -24.07 0.71
N SER A 7 -5.33 -25.04 -0.17
CA SER A 7 -4.51 -25.30 -1.37
C SER A 7 -4.45 -24.11 -2.34
N ILE A 8 -5.43 -23.20 -2.28
CA ILE A 8 -5.47 -21.96 -3.07
C ILE A 8 -4.40 -20.95 -2.59
N PHE A 9 -3.96 -21.05 -1.34
CA PHE A 9 -2.90 -20.21 -0.77
C PHE A 9 -1.53 -20.86 -0.86
N ASP A 10 -1.40 -22.05 -1.44
CA ASP A 10 -0.09 -22.67 -1.58
C ASP A 10 0.67 -22.00 -2.75
N PRO A 11 1.85 -21.41 -2.52
CA PRO A 11 2.61 -20.75 -3.57
C PRO A 11 3.25 -21.74 -4.56
N HIS A 12 3.26 -23.03 -4.21
CA HIS A 12 4.02 -24.06 -4.88
C HIS A 12 3.15 -24.87 -5.84
N SER A 13 3.34 -24.67 -7.14
CA SER A 13 2.60 -25.35 -8.21
C SER A 13 3.22 -26.69 -8.62
N SER A 14 4.55 -26.82 -8.49
CA SER A 14 5.32 -28.02 -8.86
C SER A 14 6.50 -28.16 -7.90
N PRO A 15 7.03 -29.37 -7.62
CA PRO A 15 8.03 -29.65 -6.58
C PRO A 15 9.27 -28.73 -6.57
N ASN A 16 9.58 -28.09 -7.70
CA ASN A 16 10.73 -27.20 -7.83
C ASN A 16 10.36 -25.73 -8.06
N TYR A 17 9.13 -25.40 -8.48
CA TYR A 17 8.77 -24.04 -8.89
C TYR A 17 7.49 -23.54 -8.22
N SER A 18 7.58 -22.32 -7.69
CA SER A 18 6.47 -21.57 -7.11
C SER A 18 5.89 -20.57 -8.13
N LEU A 19 5.22 -21.08 -9.18
CA LEU A 19 4.72 -20.24 -10.28
C LEU A 19 3.56 -19.32 -9.86
N ASN A 20 2.88 -19.62 -8.76
CA ASN A 20 1.74 -18.81 -8.29
C ASN A 20 2.14 -17.36 -7.94
N TRP A 21 3.42 -17.11 -7.62
CA TRP A 21 3.97 -15.77 -7.44
C TRP A 21 3.91 -14.89 -8.70
N LEU A 22 3.82 -15.48 -9.89
CA LEU A 22 3.64 -14.73 -11.14
C LEU A 22 2.34 -13.92 -11.15
N SER A 23 1.36 -14.28 -10.30
CA SER A 23 0.13 -13.50 -10.11
C SER A 23 0.38 -12.03 -9.75
N LEU A 24 1.51 -11.72 -9.10
CA LEU A 24 1.91 -10.35 -8.77
C LEU A 24 2.10 -9.45 -10.00
N PHE A 25 2.39 -10.03 -11.16
CA PHE A 25 2.58 -9.26 -12.40
C PHE A 25 1.27 -9.04 -13.17
N ILE A 26 0.20 -9.75 -12.83
CA ILE A 26 -1.12 -9.60 -13.49
C ILE A 26 -1.66 -8.16 -13.42
N PRO A 27 -1.59 -7.44 -12.28
CA PRO A 27 -2.03 -6.05 -12.19
C PRO A 27 -1.43 -5.14 -13.26
N MET A 28 -0.19 -5.42 -13.69
CA MET A 28 0.51 -4.58 -14.67
C MET A 28 -0.17 -4.63 -16.04
N PHE A 29 -0.82 -5.73 -16.40
CA PHE A 29 -1.58 -5.87 -17.64
C PHE A 29 -2.96 -5.18 -17.60
N PHE A 30 -3.51 -4.95 -16.40
CA PHE A 30 -4.81 -4.30 -16.24
C PHE A 30 -4.75 -2.77 -16.39
N PHE A 31 -3.57 -2.17 -16.35
CA PHE A 31 -3.43 -0.74 -16.60
C PHE A 31 -3.73 -0.42 -18.07
N PRO A 32 -4.71 0.45 -18.35
CA PRO A 32 -5.07 0.74 -19.73
C PRO A 32 -3.98 1.60 -20.37
N ASN A 33 -3.43 1.11 -21.47
CA ASN A 33 -2.35 1.78 -22.18
C ASN A 33 -2.88 2.80 -23.21
N HIS A 34 -2.11 3.86 -23.38
CA HIS A 34 -2.30 4.88 -24.41
C HIS A 34 -1.77 4.42 -25.77
N PHE A 35 -2.44 3.47 -26.42
CA PHE A 35 -1.94 2.95 -27.71
C PHE A 35 -2.35 3.78 -28.94
N TRP A 36 -3.40 4.60 -28.87
CA TRP A 36 -4.01 5.25 -30.04
C TRP A 36 -4.12 6.78 -29.87
N PHE A 37 -4.19 7.51 -30.99
CA PHE A 37 -4.42 8.97 -31.01
C PHE A 37 -5.71 9.39 -30.28
N LYS A 38 -6.75 8.55 -30.35
CA LYS A 38 -7.97 8.75 -29.56
C LYS A 38 -7.96 7.83 -28.34
N LYS A 39 -8.20 8.40 -27.16
CA LYS A 39 -8.36 7.64 -25.92
C LYS A 39 -9.52 6.65 -26.05
N SER A 40 -9.28 5.39 -25.69
CA SER A 40 -10.33 4.36 -25.65
C SER A 40 -11.33 4.65 -24.52
N LYS A 41 -12.54 4.07 -24.60
CA LYS A 41 -13.55 4.22 -23.54
C LYS A 41 -13.05 3.70 -22.19
N MET A 42 -12.34 2.56 -22.20
CA MET A 42 -11.72 2.00 -20.99
C MET A 42 -10.67 2.95 -20.40
N PHE A 43 -9.84 3.55 -21.25
CA PHE A 43 -8.85 4.52 -20.82
C PHE A 43 -9.50 5.79 -20.22
N LEU A 44 -10.60 6.27 -20.82
CA LEU A 44 -11.36 7.40 -20.30
C LEU A 44 -11.98 7.10 -18.92
N PHE A 45 -12.54 5.90 -18.74
CA PHE A 45 -13.06 5.46 -17.44
C PHE A 45 -11.96 5.42 -16.37
N TRP A 46 -10.82 4.83 -16.69
CA TRP A 46 -9.68 4.78 -15.78
C TRP A 46 -9.15 6.17 -15.43
N LEU A 47 -9.07 7.08 -16.40
CA LEU A 47 -8.75 8.48 -16.13
C LEU A 47 -9.76 9.16 -15.20
N SER A 48 -11.06 8.93 -15.38
CA SER A 48 -12.07 9.53 -14.50
C SER A 48 -11.91 9.06 -13.04
N MET A 49 -11.60 7.78 -12.83
CA MET A 49 -11.34 7.23 -11.50
C MET A 49 -10.07 7.84 -10.88
N ASN A 50 -8.98 7.92 -11.64
CA ASN A 50 -7.74 8.54 -11.17
C ASN A 50 -7.92 10.02 -10.83
N ASN A 51 -8.67 10.76 -11.66
CA ASN A 51 -8.92 12.18 -11.41
C ASN A 51 -9.79 12.41 -10.18
N PHE A 52 -10.74 11.52 -9.90
CA PHE A 52 -11.54 11.58 -8.67
C PHE A 52 -10.63 11.39 -7.45
N LEU A 53 -9.83 10.33 -7.44
CA LEU A 53 -8.89 10.05 -6.34
C LEU A 53 -7.87 11.17 -6.15
N LEU A 54 -7.31 11.72 -7.23
CA LEU A 54 -6.36 12.82 -7.15
C LEU A 54 -6.99 14.10 -6.58
N LYS A 55 -8.28 14.35 -6.83
CA LYS A 55 -8.98 15.49 -6.21
C LYS A 55 -9.11 15.30 -4.71
N GLU A 56 -9.46 14.11 -4.24
CA GLU A 56 -9.52 13.80 -2.80
C GLU A 56 -8.13 13.96 -2.15
N PHE A 57 -7.07 13.46 -2.79
CA PHE A 57 -5.71 13.65 -2.28
C PHE A 57 -5.22 15.10 -2.32
N ASN A 58 -5.70 15.90 -3.28
CA ASN A 58 -5.36 17.32 -3.33
C ASN A 58 -5.94 18.09 -2.15
N ASN A 59 -7.04 17.64 -1.54
CA ASN A 59 -7.56 18.27 -0.32
C ASN A 59 -6.58 18.13 0.87
N PHE A 60 -5.69 17.14 0.85
CA PHE A 60 -4.61 16.96 1.83
C PHE A 60 -3.31 17.71 1.46
N LYS A 61 -3.27 18.42 0.32
CA LYS A 61 -2.07 19.18 -0.07
C LYS A 61 -1.99 20.50 0.67
N LEU A 62 -1.03 20.57 1.60
CA LEU A 62 -0.48 21.85 2.03
C LEU A 62 0.82 22.23 1.32
N ASN A 63 1.69 21.29 0.86
CA ASN A 63 2.93 21.70 0.18
C ASN A 63 3.67 20.70 -0.75
N ASN A 64 3.43 19.37 -0.75
CA ASN A 64 4.25 18.43 -1.53
C ASN A 64 3.44 17.46 -2.41
N SER A 65 3.52 17.62 -3.73
CA SER A 65 2.87 16.75 -4.72
C SER A 65 3.56 15.41 -4.93
N ASN A 66 4.88 15.32 -4.71
CA ASN A 66 5.65 14.14 -5.14
C ASN A 66 5.38 12.90 -4.28
N ASN A 67 5.20 13.06 -2.96
CA ASN A 67 4.93 11.93 -2.06
C ASN A 67 3.55 11.28 -2.34
N ILE A 68 2.60 12.07 -2.84
CA ILE A 68 1.26 11.60 -3.17
C ILE A 68 1.32 10.59 -4.32
N ILE A 69 2.28 10.71 -5.24
CA ILE A 69 2.40 9.79 -6.38
C ILE A 69 2.75 8.38 -5.91
N ILE A 70 3.66 8.25 -4.94
CA ILE A 70 4.05 6.95 -4.37
C ILE A 70 2.89 6.31 -3.59
N MET A 71 2.18 7.10 -2.78
CA MET A 71 1.01 6.60 -2.05
C MET A 71 -0.12 6.19 -3.00
N PHE A 72 -0.34 6.98 -4.04
CA PHE A 72 -1.36 6.71 -5.05
C PHE A 72 -1.04 5.45 -5.86
N SER A 73 0.21 5.26 -6.30
CA SER A 73 0.60 4.07 -7.06
C SER A 73 0.49 2.80 -6.23
N MET A 74 0.89 2.85 -4.95
CA MET A 74 0.75 1.72 -4.03
C MET A 74 -0.72 1.38 -3.76
N PHE A 75 -1.56 2.40 -3.55
CA PHE A 75 -3.01 2.20 -3.39
C PHE A 75 -3.63 1.50 -4.61
N MET A 76 -3.35 2.00 -5.82
CA MET A 76 -3.89 1.42 -7.05
C MET A 76 -3.39 0.00 -7.29
N MET A 77 -2.12 -0.28 -7.00
CA MET A 77 -1.55 -1.63 -7.11
C MET A 77 -2.26 -2.62 -6.16
N MET A 78 -2.44 -2.26 -4.89
CA MET A 78 -3.11 -3.12 -3.90
C MET A 78 -4.59 -3.34 -4.25
N LEU A 79 -5.28 -2.30 -4.75
CA LEU A 79 -6.66 -2.40 -5.19
C LEU A 79 -6.81 -3.43 -6.33
N ILE A 80 -5.94 -3.37 -7.34
CA ILE A 80 -6.00 -4.28 -8.49
C ILE A 80 -5.64 -5.72 -8.09
N ILE A 81 -4.61 -5.92 -7.25
CA ILE A 81 -4.25 -7.27 -6.74
C ILE A 81 -5.43 -7.90 -6.00
N ASN A 82 -6.09 -7.13 -5.12
CA ASN A 82 -7.23 -7.62 -4.36
C ASN A 82 -8.46 -7.85 -5.24
N PHE A 83 -8.70 -6.98 -6.24
CA PHE A 83 -9.83 -7.14 -7.17
C PHE A 83 -9.67 -8.39 -8.03
N ILE A 84 -8.47 -8.64 -8.55
CA ILE A 84 -8.15 -9.86 -9.29
C ILE A 84 -8.31 -11.09 -8.39
N GLY A 85 -7.95 -10.97 -7.11
CA GLY A 85 -8.09 -12.04 -6.14
C GLY A 85 -9.52 -12.52 -5.85
N LEU A 86 -10.54 -11.76 -6.26
CA LEU A 86 -11.94 -12.17 -6.15
C LEU A 86 -12.37 -13.18 -7.21
N PHE A 87 -11.61 -13.31 -8.32
CA PHE A 87 -11.93 -14.28 -9.34
C PHE A 87 -11.61 -15.70 -8.87
N PRO A 88 -12.44 -16.70 -9.22
CA PRO A 88 -12.22 -18.07 -8.80
C PRO A 88 -10.88 -18.59 -9.35
N TYR A 89 -10.19 -19.38 -8.52
CA TYR A 89 -8.92 -20.04 -8.84
C TYR A 89 -7.71 -19.11 -9.08
N ILE A 90 -7.79 -17.82 -8.73
CA ILE A 90 -6.62 -16.95 -8.76
C ILE A 90 -5.91 -16.96 -7.41
N PHE A 91 -4.60 -17.22 -7.42
CA PHE A 91 -3.76 -17.11 -6.24
C PHE A 91 -3.68 -15.66 -5.76
N THR A 92 -4.07 -15.43 -4.51
CA THR A 92 -4.11 -14.10 -3.90
C THR A 92 -2.80 -13.79 -3.18
N ALA A 93 -1.85 -13.20 -3.89
CA ALA A 93 -0.54 -12.88 -3.35
C ALA A 93 -0.63 -11.98 -2.09
N SER A 94 -1.60 -11.05 -2.04
CA SER A 94 -1.82 -10.16 -0.88
C SER A 94 -2.21 -10.87 0.42
N SER A 95 -2.62 -12.13 0.39
CA SER A 95 -2.91 -12.92 1.60
C SER A 95 -1.64 -13.35 2.35
N HIS A 96 -0.49 -13.37 1.68
CA HIS A 96 0.78 -13.72 2.32
C HIS A 96 1.44 -12.52 2.99
N LEU A 97 1.82 -12.71 4.25
CA LEU A 97 2.60 -11.74 5.03
C LEU A 97 3.92 -11.36 4.36
N SER A 98 4.51 -12.25 3.55
CA SER A 98 5.75 -11.98 2.81
C SER A 98 5.62 -10.89 1.76
N ILE A 99 4.41 -10.49 1.35
CA ILE A 99 4.19 -9.32 0.47
C ILE A 99 3.77 -8.10 1.28
N THR A 100 2.82 -8.27 2.20
CA THR A 100 2.21 -7.15 2.90
C THR A 100 3.16 -6.50 3.92
N LEU A 101 3.97 -7.29 4.65
CA LEU A 101 4.93 -6.77 5.62
C LEU A 101 6.05 -5.92 4.98
N PRO A 102 6.78 -6.38 3.94
CA PRO A 102 7.82 -5.55 3.35
C PRO A 102 7.25 -4.29 2.67
N MET A 103 6.05 -4.36 2.08
CA MET A 103 5.39 -3.18 1.53
C MET A 103 5.03 -2.16 2.61
N SER A 104 4.43 -2.60 3.73
CA SER A 104 4.05 -1.67 4.82
C SER A 104 5.27 -1.10 5.54
N LEU A 105 6.25 -1.95 5.85
CA LEU A 105 7.44 -1.56 6.59
C LEU A 105 8.31 -0.57 5.80
N SER A 106 8.46 -0.77 4.48
CA SER A 106 9.26 0.14 3.65
C SER A 106 8.68 1.56 3.60
N ILE A 107 7.36 1.69 3.45
CA ILE A 107 6.67 2.99 3.47
C ILE A 107 6.81 3.63 4.86
N TRP A 108 6.53 2.86 5.92
CA TRP A 108 6.59 3.37 7.29
C TRP A 108 8.00 3.85 7.64
N MET A 109 9.03 3.02 7.39
CA MET A 109 10.42 3.39 7.61
C MET A 109 10.82 4.63 6.81
N GLY A 110 10.40 4.72 5.54
CA GLY A 110 10.69 5.89 4.71
C GLY A 110 10.13 7.20 5.29
N ILE A 111 8.91 7.17 5.81
CA ILE A 111 8.26 8.33 6.45
C ILE A 111 8.96 8.68 7.76
N MET A 112 9.22 7.69 8.63
CA MET A 112 9.86 7.93 9.92
C MET A 112 11.28 8.49 9.77
N LEU A 113 12.08 7.91 8.87
CA LEU A 113 13.42 8.41 8.55
C LEU A 113 13.38 9.85 8.04
N PHE A 114 12.40 10.20 7.21
CA PHE A 114 12.23 11.57 6.73
C PHE A 114 11.94 12.55 7.89
N TYR A 115 11.04 12.19 8.80
CA TYR A 115 10.69 13.05 9.95
C TYR A 115 11.86 13.18 10.93
N TRP A 116 12.57 12.10 11.24
CA TRP A 116 13.75 12.16 12.09
C TRP A 116 14.86 12.98 11.46
N LEU A 117 15.12 12.88 10.16
CA LEU A 117 16.20 13.65 9.53
C LEU A 117 15.87 15.13 9.39
N LYS A 118 14.62 15.50 9.10
CA LYS A 118 14.24 16.89 8.83
C LYS A 118 13.69 17.64 10.05
N MET A 119 12.97 16.95 10.93
CA MET A 119 12.15 17.54 11.99
C MET A 119 12.28 16.77 13.31
N THR A 120 13.53 16.55 13.77
CA THR A 120 13.84 15.81 15.02
C THR A 120 13.03 16.30 16.22
N ASN A 121 13.07 17.59 16.51
CA ASN A 121 12.44 18.15 17.72
C ASN A 121 10.92 17.99 17.70
N LEU A 122 10.28 18.19 16.54
CA LEU A 122 8.84 17.99 16.38
C LEU A 122 8.49 16.51 16.52
N SER A 123 9.29 15.60 15.95
CA SER A 123 9.04 14.16 16.06
C SER A 123 9.12 13.65 17.50
N PHE A 124 10.05 14.16 18.32
CA PHE A 124 10.10 13.81 19.75
C PHE A 124 9.01 14.50 20.56
N ALA A 125 8.64 15.74 20.22
CA ALA A 125 7.52 16.43 20.87
C ALA A 125 6.19 15.67 20.67
N HIS A 126 6.02 14.99 19.53
CA HIS A 126 4.85 14.16 19.27
C HIS A 126 4.71 12.94 20.19
N LEU A 127 5.77 12.50 20.89
CA LEU A 127 5.69 11.39 21.84
C LEU A 127 4.92 11.72 23.13
N VAL A 128 4.62 13.00 23.36
CA VAL A 128 3.86 13.45 24.52
C VAL A 128 2.60 14.16 24.03
N PRO A 129 1.40 13.66 24.35
CA PRO A 129 0.19 14.36 23.98
C PRO A 129 0.11 15.72 24.67
N LEU A 130 -0.51 16.67 23.97
CA LEU A 130 -0.73 18.02 24.48
C LEU A 130 -1.50 17.98 25.81
N ASN A 131 -1.12 18.84 26.75
CA ASN A 131 -1.75 19.01 28.07
C ASN A 131 -1.66 17.79 29.01
N THR A 132 -0.66 16.92 28.84
CA THR A 132 -0.40 15.85 29.81
C THR A 132 0.14 16.41 31.13
N PRO A 133 -0.39 15.98 32.29
CA PRO A 133 0.16 16.36 33.59
C PRO A 133 1.55 15.73 33.77
N SER A 134 2.46 16.46 34.43
CA SER A 134 3.87 16.07 34.55
C SER A 134 4.10 14.69 35.18
N THR A 135 3.20 14.26 36.08
CA THR A 135 3.28 12.97 36.76
C THR A 135 3.09 11.78 35.81
N LEU A 136 2.32 11.93 34.74
CA LEU A 136 2.00 10.86 33.78
C LEU A 136 2.90 10.87 32.55
N MET A 137 3.72 11.92 32.37
CA MET A 137 4.50 12.15 31.16
C MET A 137 5.39 10.95 30.79
N MET A 138 6.05 10.33 31.78
CA MET A 138 6.94 9.21 31.54
C MET A 138 6.21 7.96 31.01
N PHE A 139 4.99 7.70 31.48
CA PHE A 139 4.18 6.58 30.98
C PHE A 139 3.61 6.85 29.60
N MET A 140 3.21 8.10 29.32
CA MET A 140 2.68 8.46 27.99
C MET A 140 3.72 8.26 26.90
N VAL A 141 4.98 8.60 27.14
CA VAL A 141 6.05 8.36 26.15
C VAL A 141 6.18 6.87 25.82
N LEU A 142 6.15 5.98 26.82
CA LEU A 142 6.24 4.54 26.58
C LEU A 142 5.04 4.01 25.76
N ILE A 143 3.84 4.50 26.04
CA ILE A 143 2.64 4.12 25.31
C ILE A 143 2.73 4.59 23.86
N GLU A 144 3.10 5.85 23.63
CA GLU A 144 3.20 6.45 22.30
C GLU A 144 4.34 5.85 21.46
N THR A 145 5.37 5.26 22.10
CA THR A 145 6.42 4.51 21.36
C THR A 145 5.96 3.15 20.84
N ILE A 146 4.90 2.57 21.42
CA ILE A 146 4.36 1.26 21.04
C ILE A 146 3.24 1.40 20.01
N SER A 147 2.47 2.49 20.06
CA SER A 147 1.38 2.80 19.12
C SER A 147 1.87 3.14 17.72
#